data_AF-A0A8T4P2J7-F1
#
_entry.id   AF-A0A8T4P2J7-F1
#
_cell.length_a   1.000
_cell.length_b   1.000
_cell.length_c   1.000
_cell.angle_alpha   90.00
_cell.angle_beta   90.00
_cell.angle_gamma   90.00
#
_symmetry.space_group_name_H-M   'P 1'
#
loop_
_entity.id
_entity.type
_entity.pdbx_description
1 polymer ?
#
loop_
_entity_poly.entity_id
_entity_poly.type
_entity_poly.pdbx_seq_one_letter_code
_entity_poly.pdbx_strand_id
1 'polypeptide(L)'
;MAKPKRFVKIEKELVDKLAGMPKEEGERLLERLRYRLHEEKNKILKQAFEEKLITREEYEKSYKDMFYDEFGFDGFIQYIDAVMGSKGDCFVTLNQNLLKRRNELEKKFKLKITSIEELEKIADKQK
;
A
#
# COMPACT_ATOMS: atom_id res chain seq x y z
N MET A 1 0.38 27.99 6.97
CA MET A 1 0.04 26.83 6.11
C MET A 1 -0.03 25.60 6.98
N ALA A 2 -1.20 24.94 7.07
CA ALA A 2 -1.41 23.80 7.97
C ALA A 2 -0.77 22.52 7.38
N LYS A 3 0.05 21.84 8.17
CA LYS A 3 0.67 20.56 7.80
C LYS A 3 -0.43 19.50 7.57
N PRO A 4 -0.39 18.71 6.49
CA PRO A 4 -1.36 17.63 6.30
C PRO A 4 -1.19 16.60 7.42
N LYS A 5 -2.28 16.25 8.10
CA LYS A 5 -2.29 15.20 9.14
C LYS A 5 -1.98 13.87 8.45
N ARG A 6 -0.78 13.34 8.72
CA ARG A 6 -0.20 12.13 8.08
C ARG A 6 -0.74 10.79 8.60
N PHE A 7 -1.72 10.81 9.51
CA PHE A 7 -2.35 9.60 10.03
C PHE A 7 -3.87 9.80 10.10
N VAL A 8 -4.61 8.88 9.50
CA VAL A 8 -6.06 8.78 9.70
C VAL A 8 -6.25 8.24 11.11
N LYS A 9 -6.78 9.08 12.00
CA LYS A 9 -7.15 8.65 13.35
C LYS A 9 -8.30 7.67 13.17
N ILE A 10 -8.05 6.37 13.37
CA ILE A 10 -9.15 5.40 13.42
C ILE A 10 -9.98 5.81 14.63
N GLU A 11 -11.24 6.17 14.37
CA GLU A 11 -12.16 6.59 15.42
C GLU A 11 -12.32 5.45 16.42
N LYS A 12 -12.17 5.77 17.72
CA LYS A 12 -12.28 4.79 18.80
C LYS A 12 -13.62 4.05 18.74
N GLU A 13 -14.67 4.74 18.30
CA GLU A 13 -16.00 4.19 18.04
C GLU A 13 -16.02 3.08 16.99
N LEU A 14 -15.15 3.13 15.99
CA LEU A 14 -15.04 2.08 14.96
C LEU A 14 -14.42 0.81 15.58
N VAL A 15 -13.42 0.98 16.43
CA VAL A 15 -12.75 -0.13 17.14
C VAL A 15 -13.69 -0.76 18.17
N ASP A 16 -14.40 0.06 18.95
CA ASP A 16 -15.35 -0.40 19.96
C ASP A 16 -16.55 -1.13 19.32
N LYS A 17 -17.04 -0.67 18.16
CA LYS A 17 -18.07 -1.37 17.37
C LYS A 17 -17.59 -2.71 16.83
N LEU A 18 -16.33 -2.82 16.42
CA LEU A 18 -15.75 -4.08 15.96
C LEU A 18 -15.56 -5.07 17.12
N ALA A 19 -15.18 -4.58 18.31
CA ALA A 19 -15.01 -5.40 19.50
C ALA A 19 -16.33 -5.97 20.05
N GLY A 20 -17.45 -5.25 19.88
CA GLY A 20 -18.78 -5.69 20.31
C GLY A 20 -19.56 -6.52 19.27
N MET A 21 -18.99 -6.79 18.11
CA MET A 21 -19.71 -7.41 16.99
C MET A 21 -19.90 -8.93 17.20
N PRO A 22 -21.11 -9.48 17.01
CA PRO A 22 -21.32 -10.92 16.97
C PRO A 22 -20.40 -11.58 15.94
N LYS A 23 -19.86 -12.77 16.26
CA LYS A 23 -18.86 -13.46 15.42
C LYS A 23 -19.29 -13.58 13.96
N GLU A 24 -20.55 -13.96 13.70
CA GLU A 24 -21.09 -14.09 12.35
C GLU A 24 -21.15 -12.75 11.58
N GLU A 25 -21.46 -11.65 12.27
CA GLU A 25 -21.48 -10.32 11.65
C GLU A 25 -20.07 -9.82 11.37
N GLY A 26 -19.12 -10.12 12.26
CA GLY A 26 -17.70 -9.87 12.06
C GLY A 26 -17.16 -10.63 10.85
N GLU A 27 -17.51 -11.92 10.70
CA GLU A 27 -17.12 -12.73 9.55
C GLU A 27 -17.67 -12.18 8.22
N ARG A 28 -18.96 -11.78 8.20
CA ARG A 28 -19.57 -11.14 7.02
C ARG A 28 -18.92 -9.80 6.68
N LEU A 29 -18.56 -9.00 7.68
CA LEU A 29 -17.86 -7.74 7.48
C LEU A 29 -16.45 -7.97 6.88
N LEU A 30 -15.70 -8.92 7.43
CA LEU A 30 -14.39 -9.30 6.92
C LEU A 30 -14.46 -9.85 5.50
N GLU A 31 -15.48 -10.61 5.15
CA GLU A 31 -15.72 -11.09 3.78
C GLU A 31 -15.97 -9.93 2.80
N ARG A 32 -16.83 -8.97 3.17
CA ARG A 32 -17.07 -7.76 2.36
C ARG A 32 -15.82 -6.90 2.20
N LEU A 33 -14.99 -6.81 3.24
CA LEU A 33 -13.71 -6.09 3.18
C LEU A 33 -12.73 -6.80 2.23
N ARG A 34 -12.61 -8.13 2.33
CA ARG A 34 -11.80 -8.93 1.39
C ARG A 34 -12.24 -8.77 -0.05
N TYR A 35 -13.54 -8.80 -0.30
CA TYR A 35 -14.09 -8.59 -1.65
C TYR A 35 -13.71 -7.22 -2.21
N ARG A 36 -13.90 -6.14 -1.42
CA ARG A 36 -13.54 -4.78 -1.84
C ARG A 36 -12.05 -4.64 -2.12
N LEU A 37 -11.19 -5.18 -1.26
CA LEU A 37 -9.74 -5.17 -1.48
C LEU A 37 -9.35 -5.92 -2.76
N HIS A 38 -10.04 -7.02 -3.06
CA HIS A 38 -9.80 -7.77 -4.28
C HIS A 38 -10.23 -6.98 -5.53
N GLU A 39 -11.39 -6.33 -5.50
CA GLU A 39 -11.84 -5.45 -6.59
C GLU A 39 -10.88 -4.28 -6.82
N GLU A 40 -10.41 -3.65 -5.74
CA GLU A 40 -9.45 -2.54 -5.80
C GLU A 40 -8.13 -2.97 -6.42
N LYS A 41 -7.57 -4.11 -5.98
CA LYS A 41 -6.39 -4.73 -6.60
C LYS A 41 -6.58 -4.95 -8.10
N ASN A 42 -7.72 -5.51 -8.51
CA ASN A 42 -7.98 -5.79 -9.92
C ASN A 42 -8.11 -4.50 -10.75
N LYS A 43 -8.69 -3.43 -10.17
CA LYS A 43 -8.76 -2.11 -10.82
C LYS A 43 -7.37 -1.52 -11.04
N ILE A 44 -6.53 -1.51 -10.00
CA ILE A 44 -5.14 -1.01 -10.05
C ILE A 44 -4.34 -1.76 -11.11
N LEU A 45 -4.39 -3.10 -11.11
CA LEU A 45 -3.67 -3.91 -12.09
C LEU A 45 -4.16 -3.66 -13.51
N LYS A 46 -5.48 -3.60 -13.71
CA LYS A 46 -6.06 -3.32 -15.03
C LYS A 46 -5.55 -1.98 -15.57
N GLN A 47 -5.58 -0.93 -14.74
CA GLN A 47 -5.08 0.39 -15.12
C GLN A 47 -3.57 0.35 -15.42
N ALA A 48 -2.78 -0.31 -14.56
CA ALA A 48 -1.34 -0.42 -14.76
C ALA A 48 -0.98 -1.17 -16.07
N PHE A 49 -1.80 -2.14 -16.48
CA PHE A 49 -1.66 -2.82 -17.77
C PHE A 49 -2.07 -1.92 -18.95
N GLU A 50 -3.17 -1.18 -18.81
CA GLU A 50 -3.66 -0.23 -19.83
C GLU A 50 -2.65 0.92 -20.08
N GLU A 51 -2.05 1.45 -19.01
CA GLU A 51 -0.99 2.47 -19.05
C GLU A 51 0.39 1.90 -19.43
N LYS A 52 0.50 0.58 -19.62
CA LYS A 52 1.74 -0.13 -19.95
C LYS A 52 2.87 0.07 -18.93
N LEU A 53 2.53 0.32 -17.66
CA LEU A 53 3.50 0.41 -16.57
C LEU A 53 4.13 -0.96 -16.27
N ILE A 54 3.33 -2.01 -16.36
CA ILE A 54 3.74 -3.41 -16.23
C ILE A 54 2.96 -4.26 -17.23
N THR A 55 3.49 -5.41 -17.61
CA THR A 55 2.72 -6.42 -18.35
C THR A 55 2.11 -7.44 -17.40
N ARG A 56 1.07 -8.14 -17.86
CA ARG A 56 0.47 -9.24 -17.10
C ARG A 56 1.47 -10.34 -16.80
N GLU A 57 2.27 -10.74 -17.78
CA GLU A 57 3.30 -11.78 -17.60
C GLU A 57 4.36 -11.36 -16.59
N GLU A 58 4.78 -10.10 -16.65
CA GLU A 58 5.76 -9.56 -15.71
C GLU A 58 5.20 -9.53 -14.29
N TYR A 59 3.94 -9.12 -14.12
CA TYR A 59 3.26 -9.20 -12.82
C TYR A 59 3.24 -10.62 -12.28
N GLU A 60 2.79 -11.58 -13.08
CA GLU A 60 2.66 -12.98 -12.67
C GLU A 60 4.00 -13.65 -12.32
N LYS A 61 5.09 -13.28 -13.02
CA LYS A 61 6.42 -13.88 -12.81
C LYS A 61 7.24 -13.19 -11.72
N SER A 62 7.11 -11.88 -11.58
CA SER A 62 8.10 -11.07 -10.86
C SER A 62 7.54 -10.32 -9.66
N TYR A 63 6.22 -10.21 -9.49
CA TYR A 63 5.65 -9.40 -8.43
C TYR A 63 4.50 -10.08 -7.67
N LYS A 64 3.72 -10.92 -8.34
CA LYS A 64 2.59 -11.62 -7.76
C LYS A 64 3.01 -12.38 -6.49
N ASP A 65 2.30 -12.09 -5.42
CA ASP A 65 2.44 -12.73 -4.10
C ASP A 65 3.80 -12.56 -3.39
N MET A 66 4.68 -11.69 -3.90
CA MET A 66 6.02 -11.49 -3.34
C MET A 66 6.08 -10.41 -2.24
N PHE A 67 5.09 -9.52 -2.20
CA PHE A 67 5.13 -8.31 -1.37
C PHE A 67 3.98 -8.24 -0.37
N TYR A 68 3.44 -9.38 0.07
CA TYR A 68 2.54 -9.39 1.21
C TYR A 68 3.28 -9.09 2.50
N ASP A 69 2.68 -8.25 3.35
CA ASP A 69 3.10 -8.07 4.73
C ASP A 69 2.44 -9.09 5.68
N GLU A 70 2.73 -8.98 6.97
CA GLU A 70 2.17 -9.86 8.02
C GLU A 70 0.65 -9.75 8.17
N PHE A 71 0.04 -8.70 7.62
CA PHE A 71 -1.39 -8.45 7.62
C PHE A 71 -2.08 -8.88 6.32
N GLY A 72 -1.31 -9.41 5.35
CA GLY A 72 -1.82 -9.88 4.07
C GLY A 72 -2.07 -8.77 3.05
N PHE A 73 -1.49 -7.58 3.23
CA PHE A 73 -1.57 -6.50 2.24
C PHE A 73 -0.42 -6.59 1.23
N ASP A 74 -0.77 -6.57 -0.06
CA ASP A 74 0.19 -6.56 -1.16
C ASP A 74 0.78 -5.16 -1.33
N GLY A 75 1.94 -4.93 -0.73
CA GLY A 75 2.60 -3.63 -0.78
C GLY A 75 2.98 -3.20 -2.20
N PHE A 76 3.18 -4.13 -3.13
CA PHE A 76 3.49 -3.78 -4.52
C PHE A 76 2.29 -3.14 -5.21
N ILE A 77 1.07 -3.62 -4.94
CA ILE A 77 -0.15 -3.03 -5.48
C ILE A 77 -0.32 -1.59 -4.97
N GLN A 78 -0.08 -1.35 -3.68
CA GLN A 78 -0.10 0.00 -3.10
C GLN A 78 0.97 0.91 -3.71
N TYR A 79 2.15 0.37 -3.97
CA TYR A 79 3.23 1.12 -4.63
C TYR A 79 2.87 1.49 -6.07
N ILE A 80 2.29 0.56 -6.85
CA ILE A 80 1.86 0.82 -8.22
C ILE A 80 0.73 1.85 -8.27
N ASP A 81 -0.23 1.76 -7.35
CA ASP A 81 -1.27 2.78 -7.21
C ASP A 81 -0.67 4.16 -6.90
N ALA A 82 0.34 4.22 -6.03
CA ALA A 82 1.08 5.45 -5.78
C ALA A 82 1.87 5.93 -7.03
N VAL A 83 2.44 5.04 -7.83
CA VAL A 83 3.12 5.42 -9.08
C VAL A 83 2.14 6.08 -10.07
N MET A 84 0.92 5.53 -10.18
CA MET A 84 -0.13 6.07 -11.06
C MET A 84 -0.78 7.35 -10.50
N GLY A 85 -0.98 7.41 -9.18
CA GLY A 85 -1.73 8.48 -8.53
C GLY A 85 -0.91 9.62 -7.94
N SER A 86 0.41 9.45 -7.72
CA SER A 86 1.16 10.39 -6.89
C SER A 86 1.62 11.66 -7.64
N LYS A 87 1.35 12.80 -7.00
CA LYS A 87 2.11 14.05 -7.11
C LYS A 87 3.23 14.13 -6.05
N GLY A 88 3.60 12.99 -5.45
CA GLY A 88 4.49 12.91 -4.30
C GLY A 88 5.88 12.42 -4.68
N ASP A 89 6.90 12.91 -3.98
CA ASP A 89 8.31 12.59 -4.32
C ASP A 89 8.75 11.19 -3.89
N CYS A 90 8.00 10.53 -2.99
CA CYS A 90 8.33 9.20 -2.49
C CYS A 90 7.11 8.42 -1.98
N PHE A 91 7.23 7.10 -2.02
CA PHE A 91 6.38 6.12 -1.37
C PHE A 91 7.03 5.65 -0.06
N VAL A 92 6.28 5.70 1.03
CA VAL A 92 6.76 5.31 2.36
C VAL A 92 6.20 3.94 2.71
N THR A 93 7.04 2.99 3.12
CA THR A 93 6.61 1.64 3.47
C THR A 93 7.44 1.01 4.59
N LEU A 94 6.82 0.09 5.33
CA LEU A 94 7.50 -0.81 6.27
C LEU A 94 7.75 -2.21 5.67
N ASN A 95 7.27 -2.47 4.45
CA ASN A 95 7.34 -3.78 3.84
C ASN A 95 8.79 -4.12 3.44
N GLN A 96 9.39 -5.07 4.17
CA GLN A 96 10.79 -5.43 4.02
C GLN A 96 11.11 -6.04 2.65
N ASN A 97 10.18 -6.76 2.02
CA ASN A 97 10.40 -7.33 0.70
C ASN A 97 10.47 -6.23 -0.37
N LEU A 98 9.64 -5.20 -0.22
CA LEU A 98 9.66 -3.99 -1.05
C LEU A 98 10.96 -3.21 -0.85
N LEU A 99 11.38 -3.00 0.41
CA LEU A 99 12.64 -2.32 0.74
C LEU A 99 13.86 -3.07 0.18
N LYS A 100 13.88 -4.40 0.24
CA LYS A 100 14.95 -5.22 -0.34
C LYS A 100 15.08 -5.05 -1.85
N ARG A 101 13.96 -4.89 -2.57
CA ARG A 101 13.93 -4.70 -4.03
C ARG A 101 13.81 -3.23 -4.46
N ARG A 102 13.91 -2.28 -3.54
CA ARG A 102 13.67 -0.86 -3.82
C ARG A 102 14.48 -0.34 -5.00
N ASN A 103 15.77 -0.66 -5.09
CA ASN A 103 16.64 -0.14 -6.15
C ASN A 103 16.18 -0.55 -7.55
N GLU A 104 15.61 -1.76 -7.69
CA GLU A 104 15.05 -2.26 -8.95
C GLU A 104 13.74 -1.53 -9.28
N LEU A 105 12.86 -1.43 -8.29
CA LEU A 105 11.54 -0.82 -8.42
C LEU A 105 11.62 0.69 -8.68
N GLU A 106 12.48 1.42 -7.98
CA GLU A 106 12.73 2.85 -8.17
C GLU A 106 13.30 3.13 -9.56
N LYS A 107 14.24 2.31 -10.03
CA LYS A 107 14.80 2.46 -11.39
C LYS A 107 13.75 2.33 -12.47
N LYS A 108 12.81 1.39 -12.28
CA LYS A 108 11.74 1.12 -13.25
C LYS A 108 10.63 2.15 -13.19
N PHE A 109 10.07 2.39 -12.00
CA PHE A 109 8.85 3.17 -11.82
C PHE A 109 9.08 4.63 -11.43
N LYS A 110 10.34 5.02 -11.22
CA LYS A 110 10.79 6.40 -10.96
C LYS A 110 10.26 7.05 -9.68
N LEU A 111 9.46 6.34 -8.87
CA LEU A 111 9.04 6.78 -7.55
C LEU A 111 10.01 6.25 -6.49
N LYS A 112 10.54 7.12 -5.64
CA LYS A 112 11.44 6.72 -4.55
C LYS A 112 10.70 5.91 -3.50
N ILE A 113 11.29 4.85 -2.95
CA ILE A 113 10.75 4.06 -1.85
C ILE A 113 11.60 4.32 -0.59
N THR A 114 10.98 4.75 0.50
CA THR A 114 11.69 5.04 1.75
C THR A 114 11.02 4.32 2.93
N SER A 115 11.82 3.96 3.93
CA SER A 115 11.26 3.44 5.19
C SER A 115 10.77 4.58 6.09
N ILE A 116 9.89 4.26 7.05
CA ILE A 116 9.45 5.24 8.05
C ILE A 116 10.65 5.79 8.84
N GLU A 117 11.58 4.92 9.24
CA GLU A 117 12.80 5.29 9.99
C GLU A 117 13.71 6.24 9.19
N GLU A 118 13.82 6.05 7.88
CA GLU A 118 14.57 6.95 7.00
C GLU A 118 13.88 8.32 6.89
N LEU A 119 12.55 8.34 6.81
CA LEU A 119 11.77 9.56 6.76
C LEU A 119 11.89 10.38 8.06
N GLU A 120 11.88 9.72 9.22
CA GLU A 120 12.05 10.35 10.52
C GLU A 120 13.43 11.02 10.65
N LYS A 121 14.50 10.35 10.21
CA LYS A 121 15.86 10.92 10.18
C LYS A 121 15.99 12.14 9.26
N ILE A 122 15.21 12.20 8.17
CA ILE A 122 15.18 13.36 7.28
C ILE A 122 14.45 14.53 7.95
N ALA A 123 13.36 14.25 8.65
CA ALA A 123 12.56 15.26 9.35
C ALA A 123 13.31 15.88 10.53
N ASP A 124 14.10 15.10 11.26
CA ASP A 124 14.88 15.58 12.41
C ASP A 124 16.10 16.42 11.99
N LYS A 125 16.63 16.23 10.78
CA LYS A 125 17.72 17.09 10.23
C LYS A 125 17.24 18.46 9.75
N GLN A 126 15.94 18.69 9.70
CA GLN A 126 15.33 19.96 9.28
C GLN A 126 14.80 20.79 10.47
N LYS A 127 14.99 20.31 11.71
CA LYS A 127 14.78 21.08 12.93
C LYS A 127 16.09 21.73 13.37
#